data_AF-A0A1C4AHL3-F1
#
_entry.id   AF-A0A1C4AHL3-F1
#
_cell.length_a   1.000
_cell.length_b   1.000
_cell.length_c   1.000
_cell.angle_alpha   90.00
_cell.angle_beta   90.00
_cell.angle_gamma   90.00
#
_symmetry.space_group_name_H-M   'P 1'
#
loop_
_entity.id
_entity.type
_entity.pdbx_description
1 polymer ?
#
loop_
_entity_poly.entity_id
_entity_poly.type
_entity_poly.pdbx_seq_one_letter_code
_entity_poly.pdbx_strand_id
1 'polypeptide(L)'
;MKSIKFWLKKVLHHPNTMPWTFIGTMVAIMAIYNTIIRYGFSERMLEKVFIIYPLIVIFIYCLRTYVTLPLALKLHNYFPTVIANNIPKQISVPMLVITFNVSIMMIWFTEIHRQLYPQFVPGYLGNWVKTFFVAIPVFFFIVRPTLITIFKKLKQSHPLPLK
;
A
#
# COMPACT_ATOMS: atom_id res chain seq x y z
N MET A 1 16.77 20.88 -19.60
CA MET A 1 15.29 20.74 -19.53
C MET A 1 14.70 19.64 -20.43
N LYS A 2 15.07 19.54 -21.73
CA LYS A 2 14.54 18.48 -22.65
C LYS A 2 14.85 17.05 -22.18
N SER A 3 16.05 16.79 -21.65
CA SER A 3 16.47 15.48 -21.10
C SER A 3 15.60 15.03 -19.91
N ILE A 4 15.32 15.93 -18.97
CA ILE A 4 14.45 15.67 -17.80
C ILE A 4 13.02 15.33 -18.25
N LYS A 5 12.47 16.09 -19.21
CA LYS A 5 11.11 15.83 -19.75
C LYS A 5 11.02 14.47 -20.42
N PHE A 6 12.06 14.04 -21.14
CA PHE A 6 12.13 12.71 -21.74
C PHE A 6 12.20 11.61 -20.67
N TRP A 7 13.04 11.79 -19.65
CA TRP A 7 13.17 10.85 -18.53
C TRP A 7 11.86 10.69 -17.76
N LEU A 8 11.18 11.80 -17.42
CA LEU A 8 9.89 11.79 -16.74
C LEU A 8 8.80 11.10 -17.55
N LYS A 9 8.77 11.31 -18.88
CA LYS A 9 7.87 10.56 -19.77
C LYS A 9 8.17 9.05 -19.72
N LYS A 10 9.44 8.67 -19.77
CA LYS A 10 9.85 7.26 -19.68
C LYS A 10 9.41 6.64 -18.35
N VAL A 11 9.56 7.36 -17.25
CA VAL A 11 9.13 6.93 -15.90
C VAL A 11 7.60 6.81 -15.83
N LEU A 12 6.85 7.80 -16.33
CA LEU A 12 5.38 7.77 -16.32
C LEU A 12 4.78 6.53 -17.02
N HIS A 13 5.43 6.09 -18.10
CA HIS A 13 4.97 4.95 -18.89
C HIS A 13 5.58 3.60 -18.46
N HIS A 14 6.54 3.60 -17.53
CA HIS A 14 7.15 2.37 -17.04
C HIS A 14 6.12 1.50 -16.26
N PRO A 15 6.06 0.18 -16.51
CA PRO A 15 5.01 -0.69 -15.95
C PRO A 15 5.00 -0.73 -14.42
N ASN A 16 6.16 -0.58 -13.78
CA ASN A 16 6.26 -0.63 -12.32
C ASN A 16 5.90 0.68 -11.63
N THR A 17 5.84 1.81 -12.34
CA THR A 17 5.62 3.12 -11.72
C THR A 17 4.29 3.19 -11.00
N MET A 18 3.24 2.66 -11.61
CA MET A 18 1.90 2.67 -11.02
C MET A 18 1.81 1.81 -9.74
N PRO A 19 2.31 0.55 -9.70
CA PRO A 19 2.48 -0.20 -8.46
C PRO A 19 3.26 0.54 -7.37
N TRP A 20 4.38 1.19 -7.71
CA TRP A 20 5.16 1.98 -6.75
C TRP A 20 4.35 3.15 -6.18
N THR A 21 3.62 3.88 -7.02
CA THR A 21 2.79 5.00 -6.56
C THR A 21 1.63 4.53 -5.70
N PHE A 22 1.00 3.39 -6.02
CA PHE A 22 -0.03 2.79 -5.17
C PHE A 22 0.48 2.48 -3.77
N ILE A 23 1.63 1.81 -3.67
CA ILE A 23 2.20 1.47 -2.37
C ILE A 23 2.62 2.73 -1.63
N GLY A 24 3.33 3.65 -2.29
CA GLY A 24 3.77 4.89 -1.66
C GLY A 24 2.62 5.69 -1.06
N THR A 25 1.61 5.99 -1.86
CA THR A 25 0.41 6.73 -1.39
C THR A 25 -0.32 6.01 -0.27
N MET A 26 -0.50 4.69 -0.37
CA MET A 26 -1.18 3.92 0.67
C MET A 26 -0.39 3.95 1.99
N VAL A 27 0.92 3.72 1.92
CA VAL A 27 1.80 3.73 3.10
C VAL A 27 1.83 5.12 3.74
N ALA A 28 1.88 6.18 2.93
CA ALA A 28 1.84 7.55 3.45
C ALA A 28 0.54 7.82 4.21
N ILE A 29 -0.61 7.50 3.62
CA ILE A 29 -1.93 7.71 4.26
C ILE A 29 -2.02 6.92 5.56
N MET A 30 -1.64 5.64 5.54
CA MET A 30 -1.73 4.79 6.74
C MET A 30 -0.74 5.22 7.83
N ALA A 31 0.46 5.66 7.47
CA ALA A 31 1.43 6.16 8.44
C ALA A 31 0.95 7.46 9.09
N ILE A 32 0.42 8.40 8.30
CA ILE A 32 -0.16 9.65 8.81
C ILE A 32 -1.37 9.35 9.71
N TYR A 33 -2.29 8.50 9.26
CA TYR A 33 -3.47 8.09 10.01
C TYR A 33 -3.09 7.49 11.38
N ASN A 34 -2.17 6.54 11.39
CA ASN A 34 -1.72 5.88 12.63
C ASN A 34 -1.02 6.87 13.58
N THR A 35 -0.23 7.80 13.06
CA THR A 35 0.43 8.83 13.87
C THR A 35 -0.57 9.80 14.48
N ILE A 36 -1.55 10.27 13.71
CA ILE A 36 -2.57 11.20 14.19
C ILE A 36 -3.42 10.57 15.30
N ILE A 37 -3.86 9.32 15.12
CA ILE A 37 -4.69 8.65 16.13
C ILE A 37 -3.93 8.40 17.43
N ARG A 38 -2.63 8.13 17.36
CA ARG A 38 -1.83 7.77 18.53
C ARG A 38 -1.28 8.97 19.28
N TYR A 39 -0.81 9.98 18.57
CA TYR A 39 -0.07 11.11 19.14
C TYR A 39 -0.78 12.46 18.95
N GLY A 40 -1.97 12.46 18.34
CA GLY A 40 -2.64 13.69 17.91
C GLY A 40 -1.90 14.38 16.77
N PHE A 41 -2.21 15.65 16.54
CA PHE A 41 -1.56 16.47 15.51
C PHE A 41 -0.22 17.01 16.04
N SER A 42 0.82 16.15 16.01
CA SER A 42 2.16 16.49 16.45
C SER A 42 3.12 16.61 15.26
N GLU A 43 3.56 17.82 14.97
CA GLU A 43 4.50 18.10 13.87
C GLU A 43 5.79 17.29 13.98
N ARG A 44 6.36 17.20 15.20
CA ARG A 44 7.60 16.44 15.47
C ARG A 44 7.46 14.95 15.16
N MET A 45 6.29 14.37 15.41
CA MET A 45 6.06 12.94 15.10
C MET A 45 5.82 12.73 13.62
N LEU A 46 5.11 13.65 12.95
CA LEU A 46 4.92 13.60 11.50
C LEU A 46 6.26 13.72 10.76
N GLU A 47 7.13 14.62 11.17
CA GLU A 47 8.46 14.80 10.57
C GLU A 47 9.30 13.50 10.64
N LYS A 48 9.34 12.85 11.81
CA LYS A 48 10.01 11.55 11.98
C LYS A 48 9.46 10.48 11.03
N VAL A 49 8.14 10.45 10.85
CA VAL A 49 7.49 9.52 9.91
C VAL A 49 7.91 9.82 8.48
N PHE A 50 7.97 11.09 8.07
CA PHE A 50 8.42 11.48 6.73
C PHE A 50 9.89 11.13 6.47
N ILE A 51 10.77 11.19 7.49
CA ILE A 51 12.18 10.78 7.36
C ILE A 51 12.29 9.27 7.10
N ILE A 52 11.52 8.45 7.81
CA ILE A 52 11.59 6.98 7.70
C ILE A 52 10.72 6.45 6.54
N TYR A 53 9.75 7.24 6.07
CA TYR A 53 8.81 6.90 5.00
C TYR A 53 9.45 6.24 3.76
N PRO A 54 10.52 6.78 3.12
CA PRO A 54 11.10 6.14 1.94
C PRO A 54 11.59 4.72 2.22
N LEU A 55 12.13 4.46 3.40
CA LEU A 55 12.58 3.11 3.80
C LEU A 55 11.38 2.16 3.94
N ILE A 56 10.28 2.63 4.54
CA ILE A 56 9.05 1.84 4.71
C ILE A 56 8.45 1.49 3.34
N VAL A 57 8.42 2.44 2.40
CA VAL A 57 7.91 2.21 1.04
C VAL A 57 8.72 1.15 0.31
N ILE A 58 10.05 1.23 0.38
CA ILE A 58 10.95 0.24 -0.23
C ILE A 58 10.70 -1.15 0.40
N PHE A 59 10.64 -1.21 1.74
CA PHE A 59 10.40 -2.45 2.45
C PHE A 59 9.06 -3.10 2.05
N ILE A 60 7.97 -2.33 2.05
CA ILE A 60 6.64 -2.85 1.69
C ILE A 60 6.56 -3.20 0.20
N TYR A 61 7.25 -2.47 -0.67
CA TYR A 61 7.34 -2.83 -2.08
C TYR A 61 8.03 -4.19 -2.27
N CYS A 62 9.15 -4.43 -1.58
CA CYS A 62 9.85 -5.71 -1.60
C CYS A 62 8.97 -6.82 -1.02
N LEU A 63 8.36 -6.60 0.15
CA LEU A 63 7.44 -7.54 0.79
C LEU A 63 6.28 -7.92 -0.16
N ARG A 64 5.69 -6.93 -0.83
CA ARG A 64 4.67 -7.15 -1.85
C ARG A 64 5.18 -8.01 -3.00
N THR A 65 6.29 -7.62 -3.58
CA THR A 65 6.77 -8.20 -4.84
C THR A 65 7.24 -9.64 -4.66
N TYR A 66 7.95 -9.93 -3.57
CA TYR A 66 8.58 -11.23 -3.35
C TYR A 66 7.74 -12.20 -2.52
N VAL A 67 6.88 -11.70 -1.63
CA VAL A 67 6.16 -12.54 -0.66
C VAL A 67 4.65 -12.47 -0.90
N THR A 68 4.04 -11.30 -0.71
CA THR A 68 2.57 -11.25 -0.57
C THR A 68 1.82 -11.33 -1.89
N LEU A 69 2.36 -10.80 -3.00
CA LEU A 69 1.73 -10.94 -4.32
C LEU A 69 1.79 -12.39 -4.85
N PRO A 70 2.94 -13.10 -4.84
CA PRO A 70 2.98 -14.50 -5.22
C PRO A 70 2.06 -15.37 -4.35
N LEU A 71 2.03 -15.12 -3.04
CA LEU A 71 1.16 -15.85 -2.11
C LEU A 71 -0.33 -15.59 -2.41
N ALA A 72 -0.71 -14.32 -2.61
CA ALA A 72 -2.09 -13.95 -2.95
C ALA A 72 -2.58 -14.58 -4.26
N LEU A 73 -1.70 -14.62 -5.28
CA LEU A 73 -2.01 -15.27 -6.56
C LEU A 73 -2.18 -16.78 -6.41
N LYS A 74 -1.30 -17.45 -5.66
CA LYS A 74 -1.43 -18.88 -5.37
C LYS A 74 -2.73 -19.16 -4.61
N LEU A 75 -3.03 -18.37 -3.59
CA LEU A 75 -4.23 -18.55 -2.78
C LEU A 75 -5.52 -18.36 -3.59
N HIS A 76 -5.57 -17.33 -4.44
CA HIS A 76 -6.71 -17.08 -5.31
C HIS A 76 -6.97 -18.26 -6.26
N ASN A 77 -5.91 -18.83 -6.84
CA ASN A 77 -6.02 -19.96 -7.76
C ASN A 77 -6.29 -21.30 -7.05
N TYR A 78 -5.80 -21.46 -5.82
CA TYR A 78 -5.94 -22.69 -5.04
C TYR A 78 -7.34 -22.88 -4.43
N PHE A 79 -8.07 -21.79 -4.19
CA PHE A 79 -9.45 -21.82 -3.69
C PHE A 79 -10.46 -21.37 -4.77
N PRO A 80 -10.65 -22.18 -5.83
CA PRO A 80 -11.48 -21.79 -6.97
C PRO A 80 -12.96 -21.63 -6.60
N THR A 81 -13.47 -22.50 -5.73
CA THR A 81 -14.88 -22.53 -5.30
C THR A 81 -15.26 -21.40 -4.35
N VAL A 82 -14.33 -20.88 -3.55
CA VAL A 82 -14.61 -19.82 -2.56
C VAL A 82 -14.26 -18.42 -3.09
N ILE A 83 -13.21 -18.30 -3.90
CA ILE A 83 -12.65 -16.99 -4.29
C ILE A 83 -12.62 -16.81 -5.82
N ALA A 84 -12.11 -17.78 -6.58
CA ALA A 84 -11.86 -17.55 -8.02
C ALA A 84 -13.12 -17.45 -8.87
N ASN A 85 -14.14 -18.26 -8.59
CA ASN A 85 -15.38 -18.29 -9.38
C ASN A 85 -16.34 -17.16 -9.02
N ASN A 86 -16.25 -16.61 -7.80
CA ASN A 86 -17.22 -15.64 -7.29
C ASN A 86 -16.70 -14.19 -7.29
N ILE A 87 -15.37 -13.97 -7.27
CA ILE A 87 -14.80 -12.64 -7.09
C ILE A 87 -13.75 -12.37 -8.17
N PRO A 88 -13.86 -11.27 -8.93
CA PRO A 88 -12.89 -10.93 -9.96
C PRO A 88 -11.50 -10.72 -9.35
N LYS A 89 -10.48 -11.27 -10.04
CA LYS A 89 -9.05 -11.19 -9.66
C LYS A 89 -8.57 -9.77 -9.36
N GLN A 90 -9.17 -8.77 -10.00
CA GLN A 90 -8.87 -7.35 -9.84
C GLN A 90 -9.25 -6.79 -8.45
N ILE A 91 -10.08 -7.50 -7.69
CA ILE A 91 -10.53 -7.13 -6.34
C ILE A 91 -9.90 -8.07 -5.30
N SER A 92 -9.98 -9.39 -5.53
CA SER A 92 -9.50 -10.39 -4.58
C SER A 92 -7.99 -10.31 -4.33
N VAL A 93 -7.18 -10.19 -5.38
CA VAL A 93 -5.71 -10.18 -5.25
C VAL A 93 -5.22 -8.95 -4.48
N PRO A 94 -5.65 -7.70 -4.80
CA PRO A 94 -5.30 -6.55 -3.98
C PRO A 94 -5.76 -6.66 -2.53
N MET A 95 -6.98 -7.18 -2.29
CA MET A 95 -7.50 -7.37 -0.94
C MET A 95 -6.63 -8.34 -0.13
N LEU A 96 -6.24 -9.47 -0.71
CA LEU A 96 -5.33 -10.43 -0.07
C LEU A 96 -3.95 -9.83 0.21
N VAL A 97 -3.38 -9.09 -0.74
CA VAL A 97 -2.10 -8.40 -0.56
C VAL A 97 -2.17 -7.40 0.60
N ILE A 98 -3.25 -6.60 0.69
CA ILE A 98 -3.46 -5.68 1.81
C ILE A 98 -3.59 -6.45 3.12
N THR A 99 -4.36 -7.54 3.13
CA THR A 99 -4.54 -8.40 4.31
C THR A 99 -3.19 -8.90 4.84
N PHE A 100 -2.35 -9.47 3.97
CA PHE A 100 -1.04 -9.98 4.36
C PHE A 100 -0.10 -8.87 4.82
N ASN A 101 -0.04 -7.75 4.09
CA ASN A 101 0.82 -6.63 4.46
C ASN A 101 0.42 -6.04 5.82
N VAL A 102 -0.88 -5.82 6.07
CA VAL A 102 -1.38 -5.33 7.36
C VAL A 102 -1.06 -6.32 8.47
N SER A 103 -1.21 -7.63 8.23
CA SER A 103 -0.89 -8.67 9.22
C SER A 103 0.58 -8.61 9.65
N ILE A 104 1.50 -8.59 8.68
CA ILE A 104 2.95 -8.53 8.94
C ILE A 104 3.33 -7.24 9.66
N MET A 105 2.80 -6.10 9.20
CA MET A 105 3.09 -4.81 9.82
C MET A 105 2.57 -4.72 11.26
N MET A 106 1.39 -5.28 11.54
CA MET A 106 0.80 -5.24 12.87
C MET A 106 1.50 -6.17 13.86
N ILE A 107 2.06 -7.30 13.40
CA ILE A 107 2.96 -8.13 14.22
C ILE A 107 4.17 -7.29 14.64
N TRP A 108 4.86 -6.68 13.67
CA TRP A 108 6.06 -5.89 13.97
C TRP A 108 5.74 -4.70 14.87
N PHE A 109 4.63 -4.02 14.61
CA PHE A 109 4.20 -2.87 15.40
C PHE A 109 3.87 -3.24 16.85
N THR A 110 3.18 -4.37 17.06
CA THR A 110 2.82 -4.86 18.40
C THR A 110 4.07 -5.26 19.18
N GLU A 111 5.06 -5.87 18.50
CA GLU A 111 6.32 -6.24 19.15
C GLU A 111 7.18 -5.02 19.52
N ILE A 112 7.32 -4.03 18.63
CA ILE A 112 8.07 -2.79 18.93
C ILE A 112 7.43 -2.03 20.10
N HIS A 113 6.11 -2.01 20.18
CA HIS A 113 5.36 -1.27 21.20
C HIS A 113 4.84 -2.16 22.31
N ARG A 114 5.58 -3.21 22.68
CA ARG A 114 5.19 -4.16 23.72
C ARG A 114 4.90 -3.50 25.08
N GLN A 115 5.52 -2.35 25.35
CA GLN A 115 5.22 -1.52 26.52
C GLN A 115 3.79 -0.93 26.49
N LEU A 116 3.27 -0.59 25.30
CA LEU A 116 1.88 -0.13 25.13
C LEU A 116 0.87 -1.27 24.99
N TYR A 117 1.33 -2.46 24.59
CA TYR A 117 0.50 -3.66 24.43
C TYR A 117 1.09 -4.84 25.20
N PRO A 118 0.96 -4.85 26.54
CA PRO A 118 1.54 -5.90 27.38
C PRO A 118 0.96 -7.29 27.06
N GLN A 119 -0.31 -7.35 26.62
CA GLN A 119 -0.91 -8.56 26.07
C GLN A 119 -0.85 -8.54 24.54
N PHE A 120 0.03 -9.37 23.97
CA PHE A 120 0.31 -9.38 22.54
C PHE A 120 -0.93 -9.68 21.69
N VAL A 121 -1.65 -10.77 21.97
CA VAL A 121 -2.76 -11.23 21.12
C VAL A 121 -3.93 -10.21 21.06
N PRO A 122 -4.45 -9.69 22.18
CA PRO A 122 -5.52 -8.69 22.14
C PRO A 122 -5.07 -7.37 21.51
N GLY A 123 -3.83 -6.92 21.79
CA GLY A 123 -3.26 -5.71 21.20
C GLY A 123 -3.07 -5.83 19.69
N TYR A 124 -2.54 -6.96 19.23
CA TYR A 124 -2.40 -7.30 17.82
C TYR A 124 -3.75 -7.29 17.11
N LEU A 125 -4.73 -8.07 17.61
CA LEU A 125 -6.05 -8.17 16.98
C LEU A 125 -6.77 -6.83 16.92
N GLY A 126 -6.75 -6.06 18.02
CA GLY A 126 -7.39 -4.74 18.06
C GLY A 126 -6.80 -3.76 17.05
N ASN A 127 -5.46 -3.69 16.94
CA ASN A 127 -4.81 -2.82 15.96
C ASN A 127 -4.96 -3.33 14.53
N TRP A 128 -4.92 -4.66 14.35
CA TRP A 128 -5.11 -5.29 13.06
C TRP A 128 -6.49 -4.97 12.49
N VAL A 129 -7.56 -5.15 13.27
CA VAL A 129 -8.93 -4.82 12.86
C VAL A 129 -9.01 -3.35 12.48
N LYS A 130 -8.58 -2.43 13.36
CA LYS A 130 -8.62 -0.97 13.07
C LYS A 130 -7.89 -0.61 11.78
N THR A 131 -6.68 -1.15 11.60
CA THR A 131 -5.87 -0.87 10.41
C THR A 131 -6.50 -1.46 9.15
N PHE A 132 -7.00 -2.69 9.23
CA PHE A 132 -7.57 -3.42 8.11
C PHE A 132 -8.85 -2.73 7.59
N PHE A 133 -9.75 -2.35 8.49
CA PHE A 133 -11.01 -1.68 8.15
C PHE A 133 -10.82 -0.26 7.62
N VAL A 134 -9.67 0.37 7.86
CA VAL A 134 -9.31 1.65 7.24
C VAL A 134 -8.61 1.43 5.92
N ALA A 135 -7.68 0.47 5.86
CA ALA A 135 -6.85 0.24 4.69
C ALA A 135 -7.65 -0.18 3.46
N ILE A 136 -8.63 -1.08 3.63
CA ILE A 136 -9.43 -1.57 2.50
C ILE A 136 -10.25 -0.43 1.86
N PRO A 137 -11.10 0.30 2.59
CA PRO A 137 -11.88 1.39 2.00
C PRO A 137 -11.01 2.48 1.39
N VAL A 138 -9.94 2.90 2.10
CA VAL A 138 -9.01 3.90 1.58
C VAL A 138 -8.39 3.44 0.26
N PHE A 139 -7.95 2.19 0.17
CA PHE A 139 -7.37 1.69 -1.07
C PHE A 139 -8.39 1.67 -2.21
N PHE A 140 -9.56 1.06 -2.01
CA PHE A 140 -10.52 0.84 -3.09
C PHE A 140 -11.29 2.09 -3.51
N PHE A 141 -11.64 2.98 -2.57
CA PHE A 141 -12.48 4.14 -2.84
C PHE A 141 -11.72 5.45 -3.00
N ILE A 142 -10.50 5.56 -2.45
CA ILE A 142 -9.73 6.80 -2.50
C ILE A 142 -8.51 6.62 -3.39
N VAL A 143 -7.57 5.75 -2.99
CA VAL A 143 -6.25 5.66 -3.63
C VAL A 143 -6.33 5.11 -5.05
N ARG A 144 -7.00 3.96 -5.22
CA ARG A 144 -7.15 3.29 -6.52
C ARG A 144 -7.77 4.19 -7.59
N PRO A 145 -8.98 4.74 -7.40
CA PRO A 145 -9.62 5.56 -8.43
C PRO A 145 -8.87 6.87 -8.69
N THR A 146 -8.35 7.52 -7.65
CA THR A 146 -7.62 8.79 -7.79
C THR A 146 -6.37 8.61 -8.63
N LEU A 147 -5.53 7.61 -8.32
CA LEU A 147 -4.31 7.37 -9.07
C LEU A 147 -4.58 6.89 -10.49
N ILE A 148 -5.57 6.01 -10.72
CA ILE A 148 -5.94 5.62 -12.08
C ILE A 148 -6.32 6.86 -12.91
N THR A 149 -7.13 7.76 -12.35
CA THR A 149 -7.58 8.98 -13.03
C THR A 149 -6.42 9.91 -13.34
N ILE A 150 -5.54 10.15 -12.36
CA ILE A 150 -4.34 10.99 -12.53
C ILE A 150 -3.41 10.39 -13.60
N PHE A 151 -3.07 9.11 -13.50
CA PHE A 151 -2.20 8.45 -14.46
C PHE A 151 -2.79 8.42 -15.86
N LYS A 152 -4.10 8.21 -16.00
CA LYS A 152 -4.79 8.25 -17.29
C LYS A 152 -4.65 9.65 -17.92
N LYS A 153 -4.94 10.70 -17.16
CA LYS A 153 -4.82 12.09 -17.61
C LYS A 153 -3.37 12.45 -17.98
N LEU A 154 -2.41 12.08 -17.14
CA LEU A 154 -0.98 12.33 -17.40
C LEU A 154 -0.48 11.62 -18.66
N LYS A 155 -0.86 10.35 -18.86
CA LYS A 155 -0.46 9.59 -20.05
C LYS A 155 -1.08 10.14 -21.34
N GLN A 156 -2.31 10.65 -21.26
CA GLN A 156 -2.97 11.33 -22.39
C GLN A 156 -2.30 12.66 -22.73
N SER A 157 -1.94 13.47 -21.73
CA SER A 157 -1.25 14.75 -21.95
C SER A 157 0.20 14.57 -22.40
N HIS A 158 0.82 13.42 -22.12
CA HIS A 158 2.21 13.11 -22.42
C HIS A 158 2.36 11.75 -23.10
N PRO A 159 1.88 11.59 -24.35
CA PRO A 159 2.01 10.34 -25.08
C PRO A 159 3.48 10.02 -25.35
N LEU A 160 3.79 8.72 -25.43
CA LEU A 160 5.04 8.25 -25.99
C LEU A 160 5.05 8.59 -27.49
N PRO A 161 6.17 9.09 -28.04
CA PRO A 161 6.30 9.16 -29.49
C PRO A 161 6.13 7.73 -30.04
N LEU A 162 5.16 7.54 -30.94
CA LEU A 162 5.06 6.33 -31.75
C LEU A 162 6.43 6.17 -32.45
N LYS A 163 7.08 5.03 -32.20
CA LYS A 163 8.23 4.60 -32.99
C LYS A 163 7.72 4.12 -34.34
#